data_AF-A0ABD1EEU2-F1
#
_entry.id   AF-A0ABD1EEU2-F1
#
_cell.length_a   1.000
_cell.length_b   1.000
_cell.length_c   1.000
_cell.angle_alpha   90.00
_cell.angle_beta   90.00
_cell.angle_gamma   90.00
#
_symmetry.space_group_name_H-M   'P 1'
#
loop_
_entity.id
_entity.type
_entity.pdbx_description
1 polymer ?
#
loop_
_entity_poly.entity_id
_entity_poly.type
_entity_poly.pdbx_seq_one_letter_code
_entity_poly.pdbx_strand_id
1 'polypeptide(L)'
;MEGAPLKKRPIITTASDTEISENESESCISSPEHPLKVVVSSEDEHMSQYDDMTLTELELCRKKLLKEIRFLGKEFKSIKQQIYEEKMNQLEIEASELQTGVSANYMAELKKLEAELFIRNEVAEMLHDEQIKAINRHYEAEKQSALQTLENNKRLAYEECRQDLLETIRKLQEDNRDAEIVWGEEEKWGAKKKKPVVRAKKAVTVSGPYIVYMLKPEEIKEDWTIIKKSCQDL
;
A
#
# COMPACT_ATOMS: atom_id res chain seq x y z
N MET A 1 -13.71 -7.23 20.22
CA MET A 1 -12.75 -6.16 19.91
C MET A 1 -12.14 -6.50 18.56
N GLU A 2 -12.93 -6.43 17.49
CA GLU A 2 -13.27 -5.21 16.74
C GLU A 2 -12.04 -4.73 15.95
N GLY A 3 -11.98 -5.17 14.69
CA GLY A 3 -10.90 -4.89 13.75
C GLY A 3 -10.97 -3.45 13.25
N ALA A 4 -9.83 -2.76 13.30
CA ALA A 4 -9.68 -1.41 12.79
C ALA A 4 -9.66 -1.39 11.24
N PRO A 5 -10.36 -0.46 10.57
CA PRO A 5 -10.34 -0.36 9.12
C PRO A 5 -9.14 0.48 8.64
N LEU A 6 -8.43 -0.03 7.63
CA LEU A 6 -7.37 0.68 6.92
C LEU A 6 -7.94 1.87 6.14
N LYS A 7 -7.50 3.09 6.49
CA LYS A 7 -7.80 4.33 5.77
C LYS A 7 -7.20 4.29 4.35
N LYS A 8 -8.07 4.34 3.34
CA LYS A 8 -7.68 4.59 1.94
C LYS A 8 -7.13 6.02 1.82
N ARG A 9 -5.93 6.17 1.27
CA ARG A 9 -5.35 7.48 0.89
C ARG A 9 -5.92 7.91 -0.47
N PRO A 10 -6.13 9.22 -0.70
CA PRO A 10 -6.66 9.71 -1.97
C PRO A 10 -5.56 9.71 -3.04
N ILE A 11 -5.92 9.24 -4.23
CA ILE A 11 -5.10 9.36 -5.44
C ILE A 11 -5.23 10.82 -5.91
N ILE A 12 -4.10 11.53 -5.95
CA ILE A 12 -3.99 12.86 -6.54
C ILE A 12 -3.89 12.66 -8.05
N THR A 13 -4.94 13.03 -8.78
CA THR A 13 -4.91 13.14 -10.24
C THR A 13 -4.32 14.50 -10.59
N THR A 14 -3.05 14.55 -10.99
CA THR A 14 -2.48 15.72 -11.67
C THR A 14 -2.69 15.55 -13.17
N ALA A 15 -3.51 16.43 -13.73
CA ALA A 15 -3.60 16.65 -15.17
C ALA A 15 -2.23 17.04 -15.71
N SER A 16 -1.75 16.31 -16.71
CA SER A 16 -0.67 16.75 -17.60
C SER A 16 -1.07 16.37 -19.00
N ASP A 17 -1.47 17.39 -19.76
CA ASP A 17 -1.67 17.33 -21.20
C ASP A 17 -0.42 16.76 -21.87
N THR A 18 -0.57 15.66 -22.59
CA THR A 18 0.43 15.17 -23.54
C THR A 18 -0.35 14.61 -24.70
N GLU A 19 -0.60 15.47 -25.67
CA GLU A 19 -1.11 15.12 -26.97
C GLU A 19 -0.10 14.22 -27.69
N ILE A 20 -0.45 12.95 -27.88
CA ILE A 20 0.21 12.06 -28.84
C ILE A 20 -0.88 11.34 -29.63
N SER A 21 -1.09 11.89 -30.82
CA SER A 21 -1.55 11.29 -32.08
C SER A 21 -1.90 9.80 -32.05
N GLU A 22 -3.20 9.51 -32.11
CA GLU A 22 -3.74 8.25 -32.60
C GLU A 22 -4.22 8.46 -34.04
N ASN A 23 -3.56 7.76 -34.96
CA ASN A 23 -3.87 7.70 -36.38
C ASN A 23 -4.92 6.61 -36.59
N GLU A 24 -6.20 6.95 -36.41
CA GLU A 24 -7.30 6.11 -36.90
C GLU A 24 -7.62 6.51 -38.33
N SER A 25 -7.20 5.64 -39.26
CA SER A 25 -7.50 5.75 -40.68
C SER A 25 -8.90 5.22 -40.94
N GLU A 26 -9.93 5.99 -40.58
CA GLU A 26 -11.25 5.82 -41.18
C GLU A 26 -11.21 6.42 -42.59
N SER A 27 -11.07 5.55 -43.59
CA SER A 27 -11.27 5.87 -44.99
C SER A 27 -12.76 6.16 -45.25
N CYS A 28 -13.20 7.34 -44.82
CA CYS A 28 -14.37 7.98 -45.37
C CYS A 28 -13.96 8.58 -46.71
N ILE A 29 -14.46 7.98 -47.79
CA ILE A 29 -14.31 8.47 -49.16
C ILE A 29 -15.17 9.73 -49.29
N SER A 30 -14.74 10.85 -48.71
CA SER A 30 -15.34 12.15 -48.96
C SER A 30 -14.82 12.67 -50.29
N SER A 31 -15.56 12.38 -51.37
CA SER A 31 -15.38 13.06 -52.65
C SER A 31 -15.50 14.58 -52.43
N PRO A 32 -14.54 15.39 -52.88
CA PRO A 32 -14.73 16.83 -52.98
C PRO A 32 -15.88 17.08 -53.96
N GLU A 33 -16.91 17.78 -53.51
CA GLU A 33 -17.88 18.44 -54.40
C GLU A 33 -17.12 19.47 -55.25
N HIS A 34 -16.52 18.99 -56.35
CA HIS A 34 -16.20 19.84 -57.46
C HIS A 34 -17.54 20.26 -58.06
N PRO A 35 -17.87 21.57 -58.17
CA PRO A 35 -18.95 21.98 -59.03
C PRO A 35 -18.53 21.54 -60.42
N LEU A 36 -19.15 20.46 -60.91
CA LEU A 36 -19.10 20.11 -62.31
C LEU A 36 -19.59 21.35 -63.03
N LYS A 37 -18.65 22.13 -63.58
CA LYS A 37 -18.95 22.97 -64.73
C LYS A 37 -19.49 21.99 -65.75
N VAL A 38 -20.81 21.91 -65.82
CA VAL A 38 -21.52 21.42 -66.98
C VAL A 38 -21.12 22.40 -68.07
N VAL A 39 -19.97 22.11 -68.70
CA VAL A 39 -19.70 22.59 -70.04
C VAL A 39 -20.78 21.90 -70.86
N VAL A 40 -21.91 22.58 -71.00
CA VAL A 40 -22.83 22.33 -72.10
C VAL A 40 -22.02 22.71 -73.33
N SER A 41 -21.18 21.78 -73.80
CA SER A 41 -20.71 21.81 -75.16
C SER A 41 -21.96 21.53 -75.97
N SER A 42 -22.50 22.59 -76.55
CA SER A 42 -23.66 22.54 -77.44
C SER A 42 -23.24 21.80 -78.71
N GLU A 43 -23.20 20.49 -78.64
CA GLU A 43 -23.27 19.58 -79.79
C GLU A 43 -24.75 19.47 -80.21
N ASP A 44 -25.35 20.61 -80.54
CA ASP A 44 -26.70 20.70 -81.13
C ASP A 44 -26.72 20.20 -82.59
N GLU A 45 -25.62 19.64 -83.10
CA GLU A 45 -25.55 19.03 -84.43
C GLU A 45 -26.10 17.59 -84.45
N HIS A 46 -26.29 16.94 -83.30
CA HIS A 46 -26.81 15.56 -83.24
C HIS A 46 -28.34 15.44 -83.13
N MET A 47 -29.05 16.51 -82.75
CA MET A 47 -30.51 16.48 -82.63
C MET A 47 -31.20 16.47 -84.00
N SER A 48 -30.54 16.98 -85.04
CA SER A 48 -31.04 17.00 -86.42
C SER A 48 -31.04 15.62 -87.09
N GLN A 49 -30.32 14.63 -86.57
CA GLN A 49 -30.22 13.29 -87.16
C GLN A 49 -31.38 12.36 -86.75
N TYR A 50 -32.16 12.75 -85.74
CA TYR A 50 -33.31 11.98 -85.26
C TYR A 50 -34.61 12.30 -86.02
N ASP A 51 -34.66 13.46 -86.70
CA ASP A 51 -35.84 13.93 -87.44
C ASP A 51 -35.94 13.30 -88.86
N ASP A 52 -34.81 12.78 -89.39
CA ASP A 52 -34.70 12.09 -90.68
C ASP A 52 -34.67 10.55 -90.56
N MET A 53 -34.69 10.03 -89.33
CA MET A 53 -34.77 8.59 -89.09
C MET A 53 -36.21 8.08 -89.17
N THR A 54 -36.38 6.95 -89.86
CA THR A 54 -37.65 6.24 -89.87
C THR A 54 -38.02 5.74 -88.47
N LEU A 55 -39.32 5.67 -88.16
CA LEU A 55 -39.83 5.11 -86.89
C LEU A 55 -39.17 3.75 -86.54
N THR A 56 -38.90 2.95 -87.56
CA THR A 56 -38.22 1.66 -87.48
C THR A 56 -36.77 1.75 -87.00
N GLU A 57 -36.02 2.77 -87.39
CA GLU A 57 -34.64 2.98 -86.96
C GLU A 57 -34.58 3.48 -85.50
N LEU A 58 -35.51 4.34 -85.09
CA LEU A 58 -35.72 4.75 -83.70
C LEU A 58 -36.03 3.55 -82.79
N GLU A 59 -36.93 2.66 -83.21
CA GLU A 59 -37.22 1.43 -82.48
C GLU A 59 -36.00 0.51 -82.38
N LEU A 60 -35.19 0.44 -83.44
CA LEU A 60 -33.98 -0.37 -83.47
C LEU A 60 -32.92 0.19 -82.51
N CYS A 61 -32.76 1.52 -82.47
CA CYS A 61 -31.91 2.22 -81.51
C CYS A 61 -32.36 1.97 -80.06
N ARG A 62 -33.65 2.11 -79.76
CA ARG A 62 -34.24 1.78 -78.45
C ARG A 62 -33.96 0.32 -78.05
N LYS A 63 -34.10 -0.62 -78.99
CA LYS A 63 -33.82 -2.04 -78.75
C LYS A 63 -32.32 -2.28 -78.49
N LYS A 64 -31.41 -1.56 -79.14
CA LYS A 64 -29.96 -1.62 -78.87
C LYS A 64 -29.64 -1.11 -77.46
N LEU A 65 -30.15 0.07 -77.09
CA LEU A 65 -29.94 0.65 -75.76
C LEU A 65 -30.46 -0.27 -74.65
N LEU A 66 -31.66 -0.85 -74.84
CA LEU A 66 -32.22 -1.83 -73.90
C LEU A 66 -31.43 -3.14 -73.81
N LYS A 67 -30.69 -3.51 -74.86
CA LYS A 67 -29.78 -4.66 -74.80
C LYS A 67 -28.52 -4.31 -74.03
N GLU A 68 -27.98 -3.12 -74.23
CA GLU A 68 -26.79 -2.63 -73.54
C GLU A 68 -27.04 -2.43 -72.04
N ILE A 69 -28.16 -1.80 -71.65
CA ILE A 69 -28.56 -1.70 -70.24
C ILE A 69 -28.73 -3.09 -69.61
N ARG A 70 -29.30 -4.04 -70.34
CA ARG A 70 -29.42 -5.44 -69.87
C ARG A 70 -28.07 -6.14 -69.77
N PHE A 71 -27.13 -5.83 -70.64
CA PHE A 71 -25.77 -6.36 -70.61
C PHE A 71 -25.01 -5.78 -69.41
N LEU A 72 -24.98 -4.47 -69.25
CA LEU A 72 -24.36 -3.76 -68.13
C LEU A 72 -24.94 -4.22 -66.78
N GLY A 73 -26.26 -4.41 -66.71
CA GLY A 73 -26.91 -4.95 -65.50
C GLY A 73 -26.50 -6.39 -65.16
N LYS A 74 -26.06 -7.19 -66.14
CA LYS A 74 -25.49 -8.52 -65.88
C LYS A 74 -24.03 -8.43 -65.44
N GLU A 75 -23.24 -7.58 -66.10
CA GLU A 75 -21.85 -7.34 -65.72
C GLU A 75 -21.74 -6.81 -64.29
N PHE A 76 -22.57 -5.83 -63.91
CA PHE A 76 -22.60 -5.31 -62.54
C PHE A 76 -22.93 -6.40 -61.52
N LYS A 77 -23.88 -7.29 -61.82
CA LYS A 77 -24.20 -8.43 -60.94
C LYS A 77 -23.05 -9.42 -60.85
N SER A 78 -22.37 -9.70 -61.97
CA SER A 78 -21.22 -10.59 -62.02
C SER A 78 -20.06 -10.06 -61.19
N ILE A 79 -19.71 -8.78 -61.35
CA ILE A 79 -18.64 -8.12 -60.59
C ILE A 79 -19.00 -8.10 -59.10
N LYS A 80 -20.25 -7.77 -58.76
CA LYS A 80 -20.72 -7.78 -57.37
C LYS A 80 -20.56 -9.16 -56.74
N GLN A 81 -20.93 -10.22 -57.47
CA GLN A 81 -20.78 -11.60 -57.01
C GLN A 81 -19.31 -11.97 -56.78
N GLN A 82 -18.43 -11.61 -57.72
CA GLN A 82 -16.99 -11.84 -57.60
C GLN A 82 -16.39 -11.15 -56.37
N ILE A 83 -16.78 -9.91 -56.07
CA ILE A 83 -16.31 -9.20 -54.87
C ILE A 83 -16.77 -9.92 -53.60
N TYR A 84 -18.00 -10.43 -53.55
CA TYR A 84 -18.48 -11.18 -52.37
C TYR A 84 -17.75 -12.51 -52.20
N GLU A 85 -17.53 -13.23 -53.29
CA GLU A 85 -16.77 -14.49 -53.27
C GLU A 85 -15.31 -14.24 -52.83
N GLU A 86 -14.67 -13.20 -53.35
CA GLU A 86 -13.32 -12.82 -52.94
C GLU A 86 -13.25 -12.43 -51.47
N LYS A 87 -14.20 -11.62 -50.97
CA LYS A 87 -14.28 -11.30 -49.54
C LYS A 87 -14.54 -12.51 -48.67
N MET A 88 -15.40 -13.43 -49.11
CA MET A 88 -15.67 -14.66 -48.38
C MET A 88 -14.41 -15.54 -48.30
N ASN A 89 -13.68 -15.67 -49.41
CA ASN A 89 -12.42 -16.40 -49.45
C ASN A 89 -11.35 -15.77 -48.54
N GLN A 90 -11.24 -14.43 -48.51
CA GLN A 90 -10.33 -13.73 -47.59
C GLN A 90 -10.66 -14.05 -46.13
N LEU A 91 -11.94 -14.01 -45.75
CA LEU A 91 -12.39 -14.36 -44.41
C LEU A 91 -12.18 -15.83 -44.09
N GLU A 92 -12.37 -16.74 -45.04
CA GLU A 92 -12.11 -18.16 -44.85
C GLU A 92 -10.61 -18.43 -44.64
N ILE A 93 -9.74 -17.76 -45.39
CA ILE A 93 -8.28 -17.83 -45.20
C ILE A 93 -7.92 -17.32 -43.80
N GLU A 94 -8.37 -16.12 -43.43
CA GLU A 94 -8.10 -15.55 -42.10
C GLU A 94 -8.64 -16.44 -40.97
N ALA A 95 -9.85 -16.99 -41.13
CA ALA A 95 -10.42 -17.94 -40.17
C ALA A 95 -9.59 -19.21 -40.07
N SER A 96 -9.07 -19.74 -41.19
CA SER A 96 -8.19 -20.91 -41.20
C SER A 96 -6.83 -20.62 -40.55
N GLU A 97 -6.28 -19.42 -40.77
CA GLU A 97 -5.03 -18.95 -40.16
C GLU A 97 -5.19 -18.77 -38.65
N LEU A 98 -6.34 -18.29 -38.19
CA LEU A 98 -6.68 -18.20 -36.77
C LEU A 98 -6.86 -19.58 -36.15
N GLN A 99 -7.56 -20.51 -36.81
CA GLN A 99 -7.73 -21.88 -36.34
C GLN A 99 -6.41 -22.65 -36.25
N THR A 100 -5.49 -22.39 -37.17
CA THR A 100 -4.14 -22.96 -37.14
C THR A 100 -3.18 -22.21 -36.22
N GLY A 101 -3.59 -21.05 -35.69
CA GLY A 101 -2.77 -20.21 -34.81
C GLY A 101 -1.61 -19.51 -35.51
N VAL A 102 -1.60 -19.49 -36.85
CA VAL A 102 -0.54 -18.89 -37.67
C VAL A 102 -0.85 -17.43 -38.02
N SER A 103 -2.08 -16.98 -37.78
CA SER A 103 -2.50 -15.59 -38.03
C SER A 103 -1.49 -14.60 -37.43
N ALA A 104 -1.00 -13.70 -38.28
CA ALA A 104 0.05 -12.76 -37.91
C ALA A 104 -0.36 -11.84 -36.76
N ASN A 105 -1.63 -11.43 -36.72
CA ASN A 105 -2.19 -10.59 -35.66
C ASN A 105 -2.21 -11.32 -34.32
N TYR A 106 -2.67 -12.58 -34.33
CA TYR A 106 -2.66 -13.45 -33.14
C TYR A 106 -1.23 -13.67 -32.61
N MET A 107 -0.28 -13.98 -33.49
CA MET A 107 1.12 -14.17 -33.10
C MET A 107 1.76 -12.91 -32.54
N ALA A 108 1.39 -11.73 -33.03
CA ALA A 108 1.88 -10.46 -32.50
C ALA A 108 1.35 -10.19 -31.08
N GLU A 109 0.05 -10.43 -30.84
CA GLU A 109 -0.54 -10.33 -29.51
C GLU A 109 0.03 -11.36 -28.54
N LEU A 110 0.23 -12.60 -29.00
CA LEU A 110 0.83 -13.67 -28.22
C LEU A 110 2.25 -13.30 -27.75
N LYS A 111 3.09 -12.74 -28.63
CA LYS A 111 4.43 -12.25 -28.26
C LYS A 111 4.39 -11.13 -27.22
N LYS A 112 3.42 -10.20 -27.32
CA LYS A 112 3.23 -9.14 -26.32
C LYS A 112 2.89 -9.74 -24.95
N LEU A 113 1.99 -10.72 -24.94
CA LEU A 113 1.58 -11.40 -23.71
C LEU A 113 2.73 -12.21 -23.09
N GLU A 114 3.52 -12.91 -23.91
CA GLU A 114 4.73 -13.62 -23.46
C GLU A 114 5.75 -12.65 -22.83
N ALA A 115 5.96 -11.49 -23.43
CA ALA A 115 6.82 -10.45 -22.88
C ALA A 115 6.30 -9.91 -21.53
N GLU A 116 4.98 -9.69 -21.41
CA GLU A 116 4.37 -9.27 -20.15
C GLU A 116 4.53 -10.33 -19.05
N LEU A 117 4.32 -11.61 -19.39
CA LEU A 117 4.52 -12.72 -18.46
C LEU A 117 5.97 -12.83 -18.01
N PHE A 118 6.92 -12.63 -18.93
CA PHE A 118 8.34 -12.59 -18.60
C PHE A 118 8.66 -11.49 -17.59
N ILE A 119 8.20 -10.25 -17.86
CA ILE A 119 8.39 -9.12 -16.95
C ILE A 119 7.74 -9.40 -15.59
N ARG A 120 6.53 -9.96 -15.56
CA ARG A 120 5.83 -10.28 -14.31
C ARG A 120 6.60 -11.30 -13.48
N ASN A 121 7.19 -12.32 -14.10
CA ASN A 121 8.04 -13.29 -13.41
C ASN A 121 9.31 -12.65 -12.87
N GLU A 122 9.99 -11.82 -13.65
CA GLU A 122 11.21 -11.12 -13.23
C GLU A 122 10.94 -10.19 -12.03
N VAL A 123 9.85 -9.42 -12.08
CA VAL A 123 9.43 -8.57 -10.96
C VAL A 123 9.07 -9.40 -9.73
N ALA A 124 8.42 -10.56 -9.89
CA ALA A 124 8.09 -11.44 -8.78
C ALA A 124 9.35 -12.01 -8.10
N GLU A 125 10.36 -12.39 -8.88
CA GLU A 125 11.66 -12.85 -8.38
C GLU A 125 12.37 -11.74 -7.60
N MET A 126 12.45 -10.53 -8.17
CA MET A 126 13.02 -9.37 -7.47
C MET A 126 12.29 -9.05 -6.15
N LEU A 127 10.96 -9.11 -6.15
CA LEU A 127 10.17 -8.86 -4.95
C LEU A 127 10.45 -9.91 -3.86
N HIS A 128 10.54 -11.18 -4.24
CA HIS A 128 10.87 -12.26 -3.31
C HIS A 128 12.27 -12.06 -2.70
N ASP A 129 13.26 -11.71 -3.52
CA ASP A 129 14.62 -11.46 -3.05
C ASP A 129 14.69 -10.26 -2.09
N GLU A 130 13.99 -9.17 -2.39
CA GLU A 130 13.93 -8.02 -1.49
C GLU A 130 13.19 -8.34 -0.19
N GLN A 131 12.16 -9.20 -0.23
CA GLN A 131 11.50 -9.67 0.99
C GLN A 131 12.46 -10.49 1.87
N ILE A 132 13.23 -11.40 1.29
CA ILE A 132 14.25 -12.16 2.03
C ILE A 132 15.29 -11.21 2.64
N LYS A 133 15.78 -10.24 1.85
CA LYS A 133 16.73 -9.23 2.36
C LYS A 133 16.12 -8.41 3.49
N ALA A 134 14.86 -8.02 3.39
CA ALA A 134 14.17 -7.26 4.44
C ALA A 134 14.04 -8.07 5.73
N ILE A 135 13.67 -9.35 5.64
CA ILE A 135 13.61 -10.27 6.79
C ILE A 135 14.98 -10.40 7.44
N ASN A 136 16.05 -10.61 6.66
CA ASN A 136 17.40 -10.72 7.19
C ASN A 136 17.88 -9.42 7.88
N ARG A 137 17.58 -8.25 7.29
CA ARG A 137 17.89 -6.96 7.91
C ARG A 137 17.14 -6.78 9.23
N HIS A 138 15.85 -7.12 9.27
CA HIS A 138 15.06 -7.05 10.50
C HIS A 138 15.61 -7.99 11.58
N TYR A 139 15.96 -9.22 11.19
CA TYR A 139 16.56 -10.20 12.09
C TYR A 139 17.87 -9.72 12.69
N GLU A 140 18.81 -9.22 11.87
CA GLU A 140 20.08 -8.70 12.38
C GLU A 140 19.92 -7.43 13.22
N ALA A 141 18.99 -6.54 12.84
CA ALA A 141 18.67 -5.36 13.64
C ALA A 141 18.12 -5.72 15.02
N GLU A 142 17.17 -6.66 15.08
CA GLU A 142 16.58 -7.13 16.33
C GLU A 142 17.62 -7.81 17.22
N LYS A 143 18.47 -8.65 16.63
CA LYS A 143 19.59 -9.31 17.33
C LYS A 143 20.57 -8.28 17.92
N GLN A 144 20.94 -7.25 17.16
CA GLN A 144 21.81 -6.19 17.65
C GLN A 144 21.15 -5.38 18.76
N SER A 145 19.88 -5.02 18.58
CA SER A 145 19.07 -4.32 19.59
C SER A 145 19.03 -5.13 20.90
N ALA A 146 18.69 -6.42 20.84
CA ALA A 146 18.63 -7.29 22.01
C ALA A 146 19.98 -7.41 22.73
N LEU A 147 21.07 -7.53 21.99
CA LEU A 147 22.42 -7.58 22.57
C LEU A 147 22.78 -6.27 23.28
N GLN A 148 22.53 -5.13 22.65
CA GLN A 148 22.78 -3.82 23.24
C GLN A 148 21.92 -3.58 24.48
N THR A 149 20.64 -3.95 24.44
CA THR A 149 19.74 -3.86 25.59
C THR A 149 20.24 -4.74 26.74
N LEU A 150 20.69 -5.96 26.46
CA LEU A 150 21.25 -6.84 27.48
C LEU A 150 22.51 -6.24 28.12
N GLU A 151 23.45 -5.75 27.31
CA GLU A 151 24.68 -5.13 27.80
C GLU A 151 24.39 -3.87 28.62
N ASN A 152 23.47 -3.02 28.17
CA ASN A 152 23.03 -1.84 28.89
C ASN A 152 22.37 -2.20 30.22
N ASN A 153 21.47 -3.18 30.25
CA ASN A 153 20.81 -3.62 31.49
C ASN A 153 21.81 -4.21 32.49
N LYS A 154 22.79 -4.99 32.02
CA LYS A 154 23.88 -5.48 32.87
C LYS A 154 24.65 -4.31 33.48
N ARG A 155 25.07 -3.33 32.67
CA ARG A 155 25.80 -2.16 33.15
C ARG A 155 24.98 -1.38 34.18
N LEU A 156 23.70 -1.12 33.90
CA LEU A 156 22.80 -0.41 34.82
C LEU A 156 22.65 -1.15 36.15
N ALA A 157 22.47 -2.47 36.13
CA ALA A 157 22.38 -3.27 37.37
C ALA A 157 23.68 -3.22 38.20
N TYR A 158 24.85 -3.25 37.53
CA TYR A 158 26.13 -3.07 38.22
C TYR A 158 26.27 -1.67 38.82
N GLU A 159 25.84 -0.63 38.10
CA GLU A 159 25.88 0.75 38.58
C GLU A 159 24.94 0.98 39.76
N GLU A 160 23.73 0.41 39.72
CA GLU A 160 22.74 0.43 40.81
C GLU A 160 23.31 -0.26 42.05
N CYS A 161 23.81 -1.50 41.92
CA CYS A 161 24.43 -2.21 43.04
C CYS A 161 25.64 -1.46 43.61
N ARG A 162 26.47 -0.86 42.74
CA ARG A 162 27.59 -0.02 43.17
C ARG A 162 27.10 1.20 43.93
N GLN A 163 26.03 1.85 43.47
CA GLN A 163 25.46 3.02 44.12
C GLN A 163 24.89 2.65 45.50
N ASP A 164 24.17 1.55 45.62
CA ASP A 164 23.67 1.03 46.90
C ASP A 164 24.81 0.78 47.90
N LEU A 165 25.92 0.20 47.43
CA LEU A 165 27.11 -0.01 48.25
C LEU A 165 27.75 1.32 48.69
N LEU A 166 27.81 2.32 47.81
CA LEU A 166 28.34 3.64 48.17
C LEU A 166 27.42 4.38 49.15
N GLU A 167 26.10 4.26 48.99
CA GLU A 167 25.12 4.84 49.91
C GLU A 167 25.15 4.17 51.29
N THR A 168 25.29 2.85 51.34
CA THR A 168 25.45 2.10 52.60
C THR A 168 26.76 2.46 53.30
N ILE A 169 27.88 2.56 52.58
CA ILE A 169 29.15 3.06 53.13
C ILE A 169 28.99 4.47 53.68
N ARG A 170 28.33 5.38 52.94
CA ARG A 170 28.10 6.75 53.38
C ARG A 170 27.26 6.80 54.66
N LYS A 171 26.18 6.04 54.74
CA LYS A 171 25.34 5.94 55.96
C LYS A 171 26.16 5.43 57.15
N LEU A 172 26.96 4.37 56.96
CA LEU A 172 27.83 3.86 58.02
C LEU A 172 28.88 4.89 58.48
N GLN A 173 29.40 5.70 57.57
CA GLN A 173 30.34 6.78 57.91
C GLN A 173 29.64 7.95 58.63
N GLU A 174 28.38 8.23 58.31
CA GLU A 174 27.54 9.18 59.04
C GLU A 174 27.24 8.63 60.44
N ASP A 175 26.73 7.40 60.55
CA ASP A 175 26.44 6.73 61.83
C ASP A 175 27.68 6.61 62.73
N ASN A 176 28.86 6.33 62.17
CA ASN A 176 30.11 6.27 62.94
C ASN A 176 30.52 7.65 63.47
N ARG A 177 30.37 8.70 62.66
CA ARG A 177 30.61 10.09 63.11
C ARG A 177 29.61 10.49 64.19
N ASP A 178 28.35 10.13 64.04
CA ASP A 178 27.31 10.39 65.03
C ASP A 178 27.57 9.62 66.33
N ALA A 179 27.99 8.35 66.24
CA ALA A 179 28.41 7.56 67.39
C ALA A 179 29.65 8.16 68.08
N GLU A 180 30.65 8.62 67.34
CA GLU A 180 31.83 9.30 67.89
C GLU A 180 31.44 10.58 68.66
N ILE A 181 30.48 11.35 68.16
CA ILE A 181 29.94 12.53 68.85
C ILE A 181 29.22 12.11 70.14
N VAL A 182 28.31 11.12 70.06
CA VAL A 182 27.47 10.69 71.18
C VAL A 182 28.26 9.99 72.29
N TRP A 183 29.18 9.08 71.93
CA TRP A 183 29.99 8.31 72.88
C TRP A 183 31.27 9.04 73.30
N GLY A 184 31.82 9.93 72.47
CA GLY A 184 32.97 10.77 72.82
C GLY A 184 32.61 11.90 73.78
N GLU A 185 31.33 12.31 73.87
CA GLU A 185 30.87 13.20 74.92
C GLU A 185 30.79 12.52 76.29
N GLU A 186 30.54 11.21 76.38
CA GLU A 186 30.49 10.50 77.67
C GLU A 186 31.84 10.46 78.41
N GLU A 187 32.98 10.51 77.70
CA GLU A 187 34.30 10.64 78.34
C GLU A 187 34.49 11.97 79.09
N LYS A 188 33.69 13.01 78.79
CA LYS A 188 33.70 14.29 79.52
C LYS A 188 32.73 14.33 80.72
N TRP A 189 31.86 13.35 80.89
CA TRP A 189 30.96 13.25 82.04
C TRP A 189 31.45 12.30 83.15
N GLY A 190 32.65 11.73 83.00
CA GLY A 190 33.32 10.86 83.98
C GLY A 190 33.97 11.55 85.18
N ALA A 191 33.62 12.80 85.52
CA ALA A 191 34.11 13.48 86.71
C ALA A 191 32.97 13.79 87.71
N LYS A 192 32.78 12.83 88.63
CA LYS A 192 32.13 12.97 89.95
C LYS A 192 30.61 13.24 89.94
N LYS A 193 29.85 12.22 90.33
CA LYS A 193 28.87 12.28 91.44
C LYS A 193 28.45 10.87 91.87
N LYS A 194 28.97 10.42 93.01
CA LYS A 194 28.37 9.34 93.80
C LYS A 194 27.00 9.82 94.30
N LYS A 195 25.90 9.18 93.89
CA LYS A 195 24.57 9.27 94.51
C LYS A 195 23.85 7.92 94.40
N PRO A 196 22.90 7.63 95.31
CA PRO A 196 22.77 6.33 95.96
C PRO A 196 22.04 5.31 95.08
N VAL A 197 22.31 4.04 95.35
CA VAL A 197 21.64 2.87 94.80
C VAL A 197 20.12 2.98 95.03
N VAL A 198 19.41 3.48 94.02
CA VAL A 198 17.96 3.31 93.92
C VAL A 198 17.76 2.08 93.05
N ARG A 199 17.11 1.08 93.64
CA ARG A 199 16.87 -0.27 93.10
C ARG A 199 16.45 -0.18 91.63
N ALA A 200 17.30 -0.70 90.75
CA ALA A 200 16.97 -0.93 89.36
C ALA A 200 15.73 -1.84 89.30
N LYS A 201 14.59 -1.27 88.90
CA LYS A 201 13.54 -2.07 88.28
C LYS A 201 14.14 -2.52 86.96
N LYS A 202 14.49 -3.81 86.89
CA LYS A 202 14.96 -4.45 85.66
C LYS A 202 14.02 -4.04 84.53
N ALA A 203 14.57 -3.48 83.46
CA ALA A 203 13.82 -3.29 82.22
C ALA A 203 13.20 -4.64 81.85
N VAL A 204 11.90 -4.66 81.61
CA VAL A 204 11.20 -5.86 81.16
C VAL A 204 11.74 -6.15 79.77
N THR A 205 12.62 -7.14 79.66
CA THR A 205 13.05 -7.68 78.36
C THR A 205 11.84 -8.36 77.75
N VAL A 206 11.16 -7.67 76.84
CA VAL A 206 10.12 -8.27 76.00
C VAL A 206 10.87 -9.12 74.97
N SER A 207 11.15 -10.37 75.33
CA SER A 207 11.67 -11.37 74.40
C SER A 207 10.48 -11.91 73.59
N GLY A 208 10.29 -11.35 72.40
CA GLY A 208 9.28 -11.78 71.43
C GLY A 208 9.31 -10.88 70.18
N PRO A 209 8.91 -11.39 69.00
CA PRO A 209 8.88 -10.60 67.78
C PRO A 209 7.97 -9.39 67.96
N TYR A 210 8.53 -8.19 67.82
CA TYR A 210 7.77 -6.95 67.90
C TYR A 210 7.12 -6.69 66.53
N ILE A 211 5.80 -6.59 66.48
CA ILE A 211 5.11 -6.08 65.30
C ILE A 211 5.24 -4.56 65.36
N VAL A 212 6.27 -4.03 64.68
CA VAL A 212 6.38 -2.59 64.43
C VAL A 212 5.48 -2.29 63.24
N TYR A 213 4.32 -1.72 63.52
CA TYR A 213 3.46 -1.18 62.47
C TYR A 213 4.18 0.01 61.82
N MET A 214 4.61 -0.15 60.57
CA MET A 214 5.10 0.93 59.70
C MET A 214 3.94 1.80 59.20
N LEU A 215 2.96 2.09 60.07
CA LEU A 215 1.83 2.95 59.75
C LEU A 215 2.16 4.37 60.15
N LYS A 216 1.63 5.33 59.39
CA LYS A 216 1.82 6.74 59.72
C LYS A 216 1.01 7.10 60.97
N PRO A 217 1.39 8.15 61.73
CA PRO A 217 0.66 8.57 62.93
C PRO A 217 -0.82 8.87 62.70
N GLU A 218 -1.19 9.22 61.45
CA GLU A 218 -2.58 9.47 61.06
C GLU A 218 -3.41 8.18 61.04
N GLU A 219 -2.89 7.12 60.43
CA GLU A 219 -3.58 5.83 60.28
C GLU A 219 -3.75 5.15 61.65
N ILE A 220 -2.75 5.26 62.53
CA ILE A 220 -2.83 4.76 63.92
C ILE A 220 -3.97 5.44 64.70
N LYS A 221 -4.16 6.75 64.50
CA LYS A 221 -5.25 7.49 65.17
C LYS A 221 -6.62 7.10 64.61
N GLU A 222 -6.70 6.84 63.32
CA GLU A 222 -7.92 6.42 62.64
C GLU A 222 -8.36 5.04 63.15
N ASP A 223 -7.46 4.06 63.18
CA ASP A 223 -7.71 2.73 63.74
C ASP A 223 -8.12 2.79 65.22
N TRP A 224 -7.49 3.68 66.00
CA TRP A 224 -7.88 3.90 67.40
C TRP A 224 -9.33 4.40 67.54
N THR A 225 -9.78 5.27 66.64
CA THR A 225 -11.17 5.74 66.64
C THR A 225 -12.16 4.67 66.21
N ILE A 226 -11.75 3.79 65.27
CA ILE A 226 -12.56 2.65 64.82
C ILE A 226 -12.74 1.67 65.98
N ILE A 227 -11.64 1.27 66.65
CA ILE A 227 -11.69 0.38 67.82
C ILE A 227 -12.57 0.98 68.91
N LYS A 228 -12.42 2.29 69.19
CA LYS A 228 -13.22 2.96 70.23
C LYS A 228 -14.72 2.98 69.91
N LYS A 229 -15.09 3.18 68.64
CA LYS A 229 -16.50 3.10 68.20
C LYS A 229 -17.02 1.67 68.33
N SER A 230 -16.27 0.69 67.88
CA SER A 230 -16.66 -0.73 67.97
C SER A 230 -16.79 -1.24 69.41
N CYS A 231 -16.02 -0.71 70.35
CA CYS A 231 -16.18 -1.00 71.78
C CYS A 231 -17.32 -0.23 72.46
N GLN A 232 -17.86 0.81 71.84
CA GLN A 232 -19.06 1.52 72.34
C GLN A 232 -20.36 0.88 71.87
N ASP A 233 -20.32 0.12 70.78
CA ASP A 233 -21.46 -0.62 70.22
C ASP A 233 -21.60 -2.05 70.78
N LEU A 234 -21.02 -2.31 71.97
CA LEU A 234 -21.16 -3.57 72.74
C LEU A 234 -21.79 -3.34 74.12
#